data_AF-A0A1W9XFT6-F1
#
_entry.id   AF-A0A1W9XFT6-F1
#
_cell.length_a   1.000
_cell.length_b   1.000
_cell.length_c   1.000
_cell.angle_alpha   90.00
_cell.angle_beta   90.00
_cell.angle_gamma   90.00
#
_symmetry.space_group_name_H-M   'P 1'
#
loop_
_entity.id
_entity.type
_entity.pdbx_description
1 polymer ?
#
loop_
_entity_poly.entity_id
_entity_poly.type
_entity_poly.pdbx_seq_one_letter_code
_entity_poly.pdbx_strand_id
1 'polypeptide(L)'
;MRSEKLKKQVLSHELTIGSWITIGSPVVAEIMARAGFDWLTIDMEHSVITLEMAQDLIRIIDLCGVTPLVRVGHNQPNLIKRVMDAGAHGVIVPMVNSQADAEQAVRSVKYPPIGFRGVGLARAQHYGTDFEGYRKWNQEHSIVIVQIEHIQGVENLEAILSAEGVDGFLVGPYDLSGSLGLPGQFDHPDVKDALQQVETTARKLNALSGFHVISPDIPPLQEKIAKGYRFLAHSLDILFLGENCRNTAQSYKEFK
;
A
#
# COMPACT_ATOMS: atom_id res chain seq x y z
N MET A 1 16.69 10.90 9.38
CA MET A 1 15.41 11.61 9.52
C MET A 1 14.35 10.79 8.83
N ARG A 2 13.20 10.56 9.48
CA ARG A 2 12.07 9.85 8.86
C ARG A 2 11.58 10.66 7.66
N SER A 3 11.37 10.01 6.52
CA SER A 3 10.97 10.69 5.29
C SER A 3 9.57 11.30 5.42
N GLU A 4 9.45 12.58 5.07
CA GLU A 4 8.17 13.29 4.92
C GLU A 4 7.74 13.35 3.44
N LYS A 5 8.59 12.84 2.54
CA LYS A 5 8.47 13.02 1.09
C LYS A 5 7.15 12.45 0.58
N LEU A 6 6.85 11.19 0.94
CA LEU A 6 5.67 10.51 0.40
C LEU A 6 4.37 11.19 0.82
N LYS A 7 4.25 11.67 2.08
CA LYS A 7 3.04 12.39 2.52
C LYS A 7 2.81 13.65 1.68
N LYS A 8 3.86 14.42 1.40
CA LYS A 8 3.76 15.64 0.56
C LYS A 8 3.31 15.29 -0.86
N GLN A 9 3.92 14.26 -1.46
CA GLN A 9 3.56 13.78 -2.80
C GLN A 9 2.10 13.28 -2.87
N VAL A 10 1.66 12.54 -1.85
CA VAL A 10 0.29 12.06 -1.69
C VAL A 10 -0.70 13.23 -1.61
N LEU A 11 -0.45 14.22 -0.74
CA LEU A 11 -1.33 15.38 -0.59
C LEU A 11 -1.37 16.29 -1.84
N SER A 12 -0.28 16.33 -2.62
CA SER A 12 -0.24 17.09 -3.88
C SER A 12 -0.66 16.29 -5.11
N HIS A 13 -1.10 15.04 -4.94
CA HIS A 13 -1.44 14.11 -6.02
C HIS A 13 -0.32 13.95 -7.06
N GLU A 14 0.94 14.02 -6.62
CA GLU A 14 2.10 13.72 -7.45
C GLU A 14 2.08 12.22 -7.80
N LEU A 15 2.52 11.88 -9.01
CA LEU A 15 2.68 10.48 -9.39
C LEU A 15 3.76 9.84 -8.53
N THR A 16 3.40 8.81 -7.79
CA THR A 16 4.32 7.97 -7.02
C THR A 16 4.18 6.53 -7.48
N ILE A 17 5.33 5.89 -7.70
CA ILE A 17 5.39 4.49 -8.14
C ILE A 17 6.13 3.69 -7.08
N GLY A 18 5.40 2.76 -6.48
CA GLY A 18 5.96 1.77 -5.56
C GLY A 18 5.77 0.36 -6.06
N SER A 19 6.08 -0.61 -5.20
CA SER A 19 5.92 -2.03 -5.50
C SER A 19 5.74 -2.84 -4.21
N TRP A 20 5.46 -4.13 -4.36
CA TRP A 20 5.24 -5.07 -3.27
C TRP A 20 6.46 -5.95 -2.99
N ILE A 21 6.74 -6.14 -1.70
CA ILE A 21 7.67 -7.13 -1.18
C ILE A 21 6.85 -8.29 -0.60
N THR A 22 6.98 -9.46 -1.20
CA THR A 22 6.34 -10.71 -0.75
C THR A 22 7.36 -11.78 -0.34
N ILE A 23 8.62 -11.61 -0.76
CA ILE A 23 9.75 -12.41 -0.31
C ILE A 23 10.31 -11.77 0.96
N GLY A 24 10.26 -12.49 2.08
CA GLY A 24 10.79 -12.06 3.39
C GLY A 24 12.33 -11.98 3.47
N SER A 25 12.98 -11.49 2.42
CA SER A 25 14.45 -11.46 2.29
C SER A 25 14.99 -10.03 2.39
N PRO A 26 15.89 -9.75 3.34
CA PRO A 26 16.66 -8.51 3.41
C PRO A 26 17.33 -8.12 2.09
N VAL A 27 17.86 -9.10 1.36
CA VAL A 27 18.56 -8.89 0.09
C VAL A 27 17.61 -8.36 -0.97
N VAL A 28 16.41 -8.93 -1.07
CA VAL A 28 15.39 -8.48 -2.03
C VAL A 28 14.93 -7.06 -1.71
N ALA A 29 14.68 -6.76 -0.43
CA ALA A 29 14.30 -5.42 -0.01
C ALA A 29 15.38 -4.37 -0.35
N GLU A 30 16.67 -4.67 -0.13
CA GLU A 30 17.74 -3.74 -0.49
C GLU A 30 17.85 -3.53 -2.01
N ILE A 31 17.76 -4.62 -2.80
CA ILE A 31 17.78 -4.54 -4.27
C ILE A 31 16.64 -3.62 -4.75
N MET A 32 15.42 -3.83 -4.27
CA MET A 32 14.27 -3.03 -4.70
C MET A 32 14.35 -1.60 -4.20
N ALA A 33 14.79 -1.36 -2.96
CA ALA A 33 14.92 0.00 -2.43
C ALA A 33 15.97 0.83 -3.20
N ARG A 34 16.95 0.18 -3.85
CA ARG A 34 17.92 0.84 -4.72
C ARG A 34 17.49 0.94 -6.19
N ALA A 35 16.35 0.34 -6.56
CA ALA A 35 15.86 0.30 -7.94
C ALA A 35 15.14 1.59 -8.39
N GLY A 36 14.85 2.51 -7.46
CA GLY A 36 14.23 3.81 -7.77
C GLY A 36 12.73 3.92 -7.49
N PHE A 37 12.14 2.99 -6.73
CA PHE A 37 10.76 3.11 -6.24
C PHE A 37 10.63 4.24 -5.20
N ASP A 38 9.51 4.96 -5.23
CA ASP A 38 9.19 6.00 -4.23
C ASP A 38 8.84 5.40 -2.86
N TRP A 39 8.22 4.21 -2.89
CA TRP A 39 7.79 3.47 -1.72
C TRP A 39 7.75 1.97 -2.00
N LEU A 40 7.87 1.17 -0.94
CA LEU A 40 7.76 -0.28 -1.01
C LEU A 40 6.79 -0.75 0.07
N THR A 41 5.84 -1.60 -0.31
CA THR A 41 4.88 -2.18 0.62
C THR A 41 5.28 -3.61 0.95
N ILE A 42 5.50 -3.88 2.22
CA ILE A 42 5.68 -5.23 2.74
C ILE A 42 4.31 -5.87 2.88
N ASP A 43 4.10 -6.99 2.20
CA ASP A 43 2.82 -7.67 2.21
C ASP A 43 2.72 -8.64 3.38
N MET A 44 1.95 -8.33 4.41
CA MET A 44 1.68 -9.27 5.51
C MET A 44 0.31 -9.94 5.40
N GLU A 45 -0.40 -9.77 4.28
CA GLU A 45 -1.68 -10.41 4.01
C GLU A 45 -1.51 -11.66 3.13
N HIS A 46 -0.81 -11.52 2.01
CA HIS A 46 -0.61 -12.58 1.03
C HIS A 46 0.85 -13.01 0.91
N SER A 47 1.50 -13.17 2.07
CA SER A 47 2.84 -13.77 2.15
C SER A 47 3.04 -14.51 3.48
N VAL A 48 4.22 -15.09 3.64
CA VAL A 48 4.66 -15.71 4.91
C VAL A 48 5.52 -14.77 5.77
N ILE A 49 5.54 -13.47 5.45
CA ILE A 49 6.33 -12.48 6.18
C ILE A 49 5.77 -12.31 7.59
N THR A 50 6.59 -12.69 8.58
CA THR A 50 6.28 -12.48 9.99
C THR A 50 6.54 -11.03 10.40
N LEU A 51 6.05 -10.62 11.57
CA LEU A 51 6.33 -9.27 12.08
C LEU A 51 7.84 -9.01 12.28
N GLU A 52 8.60 -10.02 12.70
CA GLU A 52 10.05 -9.90 12.87
C GLU A 52 10.73 -9.62 11.52
N MET A 53 10.39 -10.40 10.49
CA MET A 53 10.87 -10.15 9.13
C MET A 53 10.46 -8.76 8.65
N ALA A 54 9.19 -8.38 8.82
CA ALA A 54 8.71 -7.06 8.45
C ALA A 54 9.51 -5.93 9.13
N GLN A 55 9.87 -6.07 10.41
CA GLN A 55 10.69 -5.08 11.11
C GLN A 55 12.07 -4.90 10.46
N ASP A 56 12.70 -5.97 10.00
CA ASP A 56 13.99 -5.91 9.32
C ASP A 56 13.85 -5.30 7.91
N LEU A 57 12.82 -5.70 7.15
CA LEU A 57 12.54 -5.13 5.82
C LEU A 57 12.23 -3.62 5.91
N ILE A 58 11.39 -3.20 6.88
CA ILE A 58 11.10 -1.79 7.16
C ILE A 58 12.41 -1.02 7.38
N ARG A 59 13.31 -1.57 8.21
CA ARG A 59 14.58 -0.92 8.54
C ARG A 59 15.46 -0.72 7.31
N ILE A 60 15.54 -1.72 6.44
CA ILE A 60 16.35 -1.68 5.22
C ILE A 60 15.80 -0.62 4.26
N ILE A 61 14.50 -0.68 3.97
CA ILE A 61 13.82 0.25 3.05
C ILE A 61 14.00 1.71 3.52
N ASP A 62 13.77 1.96 4.81
CA ASP A 62 13.93 3.28 5.45
C ASP A 62 15.38 3.78 5.37
N LEU A 63 16.37 2.93 5.68
CA LEU A 63 17.79 3.30 5.61
C LEU A 63 18.27 3.55 4.17
N CYS A 64 17.62 2.97 3.16
CA CYS A 64 17.84 3.27 1.75
C CYS A 64 17.17 4.57 1.29
N GLY A 65 16.41 5.25 2.16
CA GLY A 65 15.72 6.50 1.84
C GLY A 65 14.39 6.31 1.10
N VAL A 66 13.88 5.08 1.02
CA VAL A 66 12.58 4.74 0.43
C VAL A 66 11.54 4.66 1.54
N THR A 67 10.27 4.95 1.24
CA THR A 67 9.20 4.90 2.26
C THR A 67 8.71 3.46 2.49
N PRO A 68 8.87 2.87 3.70
CA PRO A 68 8.33 1.55 4.00
C PRO A 68 6.85 1.63 4.39
N LEU A 69 5.98 1.03 3.58
CA LEU A 69 4.59 0.78 3.92
C LEU A 69 4.41 -0.70 4.26
N VAL A 70 3.30 -1.01 4.94
CA VAL A 70 2.93 -2.40 5.24
C VAL A 70 1.47 -2.60 4.88
N ARG A 71 1.16 -3.63 4.08
CA ARG A 71 -0.20 -4.15 4.03
C ARG A 71 -0.41 -5.07 5.21
N VAL A 72 -1.33 -4.70 6.09
CA VAL A 72 -1.67 -5.52 7.25
C VAL A 72 -2.61 -6.64 6.83
N GLY A 73 -2.52 -7.81 7.47
CA GLY A 73 -3.39 -8.96 7.14
C GLY A 73 -4.86 -8.80 7.52
N HIS A 74 -5.23 -7.74 8.23
CA HIS A 74 -6.61 -7.38 8.54
C HIS A 74 -6.68 -5.94 9.07
N ASN A 75 -7.82 -5.25 8.92
CA ASN A 75 -8.11 -4.01 9.63
C ASN A 75 -8.29 -4.29 11.13
N GLN A 76 -7.19 -4.34 11.87
CA GLN A 76 -7.17 -4.70 13.28
C GLN A 76 -6.20 -3.80 14.05
N PRO A 77 -6.66 -3.10 15.10
CA PRO A 77 -5.83 -2.15 15.85
C PRO A 77 -4.50 -2.72 16.34
N ASN A 78 -4.49 -3.98 16.80
CA ASN A 78 -3.27 -4.61 17.30
C ASN A 78 -2.26 -4.95 16.20
N LEU A 79 -2.71 -5.32 15.01
CA LEU A 79 -1.82 -5.57 13.87
C LEU A 79 -1.21 -4.26 13.37
N ILE A 80 -2.05 -3.25 13.16
CA ILE A 80 -1.65 -1.91 12.71
C ILE A 80 -0.65 -1.28 13.71
N LYS A 81 -0.96 -1.30 15.01
CA LYS A 81 -0.06 -0.78 16.05
C LYS A 81 1.33 -1.41 15.98
N ARG A 82 1.42 -2.74 15.84
CA ARG A 82 2.70 -3.47 15.85
C ARG A 82 3.57 -3.13 14.65
N VAL A 83 2.99 -2.97 13.45
CA VAL A 83 3.77 -2.58 12.27
C VAL A 83 4.20 -1.11 12.33
N MET A 84 3.35 -0.24 12.88
CA MET A 84 3.72 1.15 13.13
C MET A 84 4.82 1.27 14.20
N ASP A 85 4.84 0.41 15.23
CA ASP A 85 5.89 0.34 16.26
C ASP A 85 7.22 -0.22 15.71
N ALA A 86 7.15 -1.14 14.75
CA ALA A 86 8.30 -1.60 13.96
C ALA A 86 8.90 -0.47 13.09
N GLY A 87 8.17 0.64 12.92
CA GLY A 87 8.62 1.85 12.24
C GLY A 87 8.18 1.95 10.79
N ALA A 88 7.11 1.26 10.40
CA ALA A 88 6.43 1.54 9.14
C ALA A 88 6.00 3.01 9.08
N HIS A 89 6.04 3.61 7.89
CA HIS A 89 5.59 4.99 7.72
C HIS A 89 4.08 5.11 7.56
N GLY A 90 3.42 4.00 7.27
CA GLY A 90 1.99 3.93 7.08
C GLY A 90 1.56 2.51 6.77
N VAL A 91 0.25 2.36 6.58
CA VAL A 91 -0.36 1.07 6.29
C VAL A 91 -1.24 1.16 5.05
N ILE A 92 -1.29 0.04 4.33
CA ILE A 92 -2.34 -0.29 3.38
C ILE A 92 -3.30 -1.24 4.10
N VAL A 93 -4.58 -0.91 4.18
CA VAL A 93 -5.57 -1.67 4.97
C VAL A 93 -6.55 -2.39 4.05
N PRO A 94 -6.58 -3.74 4.06
CA PRO A 94 -7.47 -4.53 3.22
C PRO A 94 -8.92 -4.46 3.67
N MET A 95 -9.83 -4.87 2.78
CA MET A 95 -11.25 -5.15 3.05
C MET A 95 -12.01 -4.00 3.74
N VAL A 96 -11.72 -2.75 3.37
CA VAL A 96 -12.44 -1.58 3.87
C VAL A 96 -13.76 -1.41 3.10
N ASN A 97 -14.88 -1.69 3.77
CA ASN A 97 -16.20 -1.75 3.13
C ASN A 97 -17.16 -0.66 3.62
N SER A 98 -16.79 0.10 4.64
CA SER A 98 -17.63 1.15 5.24
C SER A 98 -16.80 2.32 5.77
N GLN A 99 -17.46 3.45 6.01
CA GLN A 99 -16.84 4.59 6.69
C GLN A 99 -16.28 4.20 8.07
N ALA A 100 -16.99 3.33 8.81
CA ALA A 100 -16.54 2.88 10.13
C ALA A 100 -15.23 2.06 10.06
N ASP A 101 -15.05 1.26 9.01
CA ASP A 101 -13.80 0.53 8.77
C ASP A 101 -12.65 1.51 8.51
N ALA A 102 -12.90 2.54 7.69
CA ALA A 102 -11.92 3.58 7.38
C ALA A 102 -11.52 4.38 8.63
N GLU A 103 -12.49 4.81 9.43
CA GLU A 103 -12.26 5.50 10.70
C GLU A 103 -11.47 4.61 11.68
N GLN A 104 -11.79 3.32 11.75
CA GLN A 104 -11.03 2.38 12.58
C GLN A 104 -9.57 2.26 12.13
N ALA A 105 -9.33 2.19 10.82
CA ALA A 105 -7.98 2.13 10.26
C ALA A 105 -7.16 3.37 10.65
N VAL A 106 -7.71 4.57 10.44
CA VAL A 106 -7.05 5.83 10.80
C VAL A 106 -6.77 5.89 12.30
N ARG A 107 -7.77 5.62 13.13
CA ARG A 107 -7.65 5.70 14.60
C ARG A 107 -6.70 4.65 15.17
N SER A 108 -6.46 3.56 14.44
CA SER A 108 -5.45 2.54 14.80
C SER A 108 -4.01 3.00 14.54
N VAL A 109 -3.81 3.93 13.59
CA VAL A 109 -2.49 4.49 13.25
C VAL A 109 -2.14 5.70 14.11
N LYS A 110 -3.14 6.53 14.44
CA LYS A 110 -2.96 7.81 15.14
C LYS A 110 -2.99 7.66 16.66
N TYR A 111 -2.12 8.39 17.36
CA TYR A 111 -2.19 8.54 18.81
C TYR A 111 -3.39 9.40 19.25
N PRO A 112 -3.80 9.33 20.53
CA PRO A 112 -4.73 10.30 21.11
C PRO A 112 -4.25 11.76 20.93
N PRO A 113 -5.16 12.73 20.72
CA PRO A 113 -6.61 12.60 20.75
C PRO A 113 -7.27 12.16 19.43
N ILE A 114 -6.51 12.07 18.33
CA ILE A 114 -7.04 11.74 16.99
C ILE A 114 -7.46 10.28 16.91
N GLY A 115 -6.62 9.38 17.43
CA GLY A 115 -6.87 7.94 17.43
C GLY A 115 -6.76 7.32 18.81
N PHE A 116 -6.66 6.00 18.83
CA PHE A 116 -6.53 5.18 20.03
C PHE A 116 -5.29 4.29 20.00
N ARG A 117 -4.32 4.56 19.11
CA ARG A 117 -3.05 3.84 19.10
C ARG A 117 -2.41 3.93 20.49
N GLY A 118 -2.18 2.78 21.12
CA GLY A 118 -1.48 2.70 22.40
C GLY A 118 -0.02 3.12 22.26
N VAL A 119 0.52 3.80 23.28
CA VAL A 119 1.93 4.19 23.33
C VAL A 119 2.77 3.03 23.85
N GLY A 120 3.67 2.52 23.01
CA GLY A 120 4.80 1.68 23.38
C GLY A 120 6.09 2.33 22.88
N LEU A 121 7.21 2.11 23.60
CA LEU A 121 8.51 2.59 23.17
C LEU A 121 9.19 1.50 22.33
N ALA A 122 9.31 1.73 21.04
CA ALA A 122 9.84 0.77 20.06
C ALA A 122 10.75 1.48 19.04
N ARG A 123 11.07 0.78 17.94
CA ARG A 123 11.95 1.32 16.88
C ARG A 123 11.44 2.66 16.35
N ALA A 124 10.13 2.78 16.14
CA ALA A 124 9.52 3.96 15.52
C ALA A 124 9.90 5.26 16.25
N GLN A 125 10.01 5.24 17.58
CA GLN A 125 10.37 6.39 18.43
C GLN A 125 11.85 6.40 18.84
N HIS A 126 12.73 5.77 18.05
CA HIS A 126 14.15 5.61 18.39
C HIS A 126 14.35 5.00 19.79
N TYR A 127 13.60 3.93 20.08
CA TYR A 127 13.63 3.22 21.37
C TYR A 127 13.31 4.14 22.56
N GLY A 128 12.44 5.12 22.32
CA GLY A 128 11.94 6.08 23.31
C GLY A 128 12.75 7.36 23.43
N THR A 129 13.89 7.47 22.75
CA THR A 129 14.72 8.70 22.79
C THR A 129 14.08 9.88 22.04
N ASP A 130 13.14 9.62 21.13
CA ASP A 130 12.44 10.63 20.31
C ASP A 130 10.93 10.37 20.25
N PHE A 131 10.28 10.23 21.41
CA PHE A 131 8.82 10.05 21.45
C PHE A 131 8.05 11.26 20.91
N GLU A 132 8.37 12.48 21.39
CA GLU A 132 7.64 13.68 20.98
C GLU A 132 7.83 14.02 19.50
N GLY A 133 9.04 13.83 18.95
CA GLY A 133 9.27 14.02 17.52
C GLY A 133 8.51 12.99 16.69
N TYR A 134 8.51 11.72 17.09
CA TYR A 134 7.69 10.71 16.41
C TYR A 134 6.19 10.96 16.54
N ARG A 135 5.70 11.42 17.69
CA ARG A 135 4.27 11.72 17.89
C ARG A 135 3.79 12.79 16.92
N LYS A 136 4.54 13.88 16.78
CA LYS A 136 4.25 14.95 15.79
C LYS A 136 4.32 14.42 14.36
N TRP A 137 5.39 13.69 14.03
CA TRP A 137 5.55 13.08 12.71
C TRP A 137 4.41 12.10 12.40
N ASN A 138 3.96 11.26 13.34
CA ASN A 138 2.85 10.33 13.14
C ASN A 138 1.55 11.09 12.88
N GLN A 139 1.30 12.17 13.62
CA GLN A 139 0.12 13.00 13.41
C GLN A 139 0.09 13.59 11.99
N GLU A 140 1.20 14.16 11.52
CA GLU A 140 1.24 14.96 10.28
C GLU A 140 1.62 14.14 9.03
N HIS A 141 2.42 13.08 9.19
CA HIS A 141 3.12 12.42 8.08
C HIS A 141 2.87 10.92 7.96
N SER A 142 2.24 10.26 8.94
CA SER A 142 1.86 8.87 8.75
C SER A 142 0.83 8.73 7.64
N ILE A 143 0.90 7.61 6.91
CA ILE A 143 0.07 7.34 5.75
C ILE A 143 -0.98 6.26 6.04
N VAL A 144 -2.22 6.49 5.62
CA VAL A 144 -3.30 5.50 5.70
C VAL A 144 -3.96 5.37 4.32
N ILE A 145 -3.67 4.27 3.63
CA ILE A 145 -4.32 3.92 2.36
C ILE A 145 -5.31 2.81 2.62
N VAL A 146 -6.56 2.99 2.19
CA VAL A 146 -7.59 1.96 2.29
C VAL A 146 -7.68 1.17 0.97
N GLN A 147 -7.76 -0.15 1.04
CA GLN A 147 -7.99 -0.95 -0.16
C GLN A 147 -9.47 -1.05 -0.47
N ILE A 148 -9.81 -0.79 -1.74
CA ILE A 148 -11.15 -0.95 -2.28
C ILE A 148 -11.12 -2.16 -3.20
N GLU A 149 -11.59 -3.29 -2.67
CA GLU A 149 -11.41 -4.60 -3.28
C GLU A 149 -12.62 -5.52 -3.08
N HIS A 150 -13.77 -4.92 -2.78
CA HIS A 150 -15.05 -5.62 -2.66
C HIS A 150 -16.18 -4.69 -3.12
N ILE A 151 -17.25 -5.24 -3.69
CA ILE A 151 -18.35 -4.45 -4.25
C ILE A 151 -18.98 -3.49 -3.22
N GLN A 152 -19.11 -3.91 -1.96
CA GLN A 152 -19.56 -3.03 -0.88
C GLN A 152 -18.64 -1.81 -0.67
N GLY A 153 -17.32 -1.99 -0.79
CA GLY A 153 -16.37 -0.88 -0.74
C GLY A 153 -16.52 0.10 -1.92
N VAL A 154 -16.90 -0.40 -3.09
CA VAL A 154 -17.22 0.44 -4.26
C VAL A 154 -18.52 1.22 -4.05
N GLU A 155 -19.56 0.57 -3.53
CA GLU A 155 -20.85 1.18 -3.21
C GLU A 155 -20.73 2.26 -2.12
N ASN A 156 -19.89 2.03 -1.11
CA ASN A 156 -19.67 2.94 0.02
C ASN A 156 -18.47 3.88 -0.17
N LEU A 157 -17.88 3.94 -1.35
CA LEU A 157 -16.61 4.62 -1.58
C LEU A 157 -16.61 6.09 -1.15
N GLU A 158 -17.72 6.82 -1.38
CA GLU A 158 -17.85 8.22 -0.95
C GLU A 158 -17.82 8.37 0.57
N ALA A 159 -18.48 7.48 1.29
CA ALA A 159 -18.48 7.49 2.76
C ALA A 159 -17.10 7.08 3.30
N ILE A 160 -16.46 6.09 2.70
CA ILE A 160 -15.10 5.63 3.05
C ILE A 160 -14.09 6.77 2.89
N LEU A 161 -14.11 7.47 1.75
CA LEU A 161 -13.16 8.55 1.45
C LEU A 161 -13.47 9.85 2.20
N SER A 162 -14.67 9.98 2.77
CA SER A 162 -15.04 11.10 3.65
C SER A 162 -14.53 10.93 5.08
N ALA A 163 -13.99 9.76 5.45
CA ALA A 163 -13.40 9.55 6.77
C ALA A 163 -12.11 10.36 6.91
N GLU A 164 -12.07 11.26 7.90
CA GLU A 164 -10.92 12.13 8.15
C GLU A 164 -9.65 11.31 8.42
N GLY A 165 -8.57 11.65 7.73
CA GLY A 165 -7.26 11.00 7.88
C GLY A 165 -7.01 9.81 6.96
N VAL A 166 -7.96 9.43 6.11
CA VAL A 166 -7.70 8.58 4.93
C VAL A 166 -6.96 9.41 3.90
N ASP A 167 -5.79 8.93 3.48
CA ASP A 167 -4.91 9.66 2.55
C ASP A 167 -5.21 9.36 1.08
N GLY A 168 -5.91 8.27 0.83
CA GLY A 168 -6.23 7.79 -0.50
C GLY A 168 -6.66 6.33 -0.44
N PHE A 169 -6.92 5.78 -1.61
CA PHE A 169 -7.27 4.36 -1.74
C PHE A 169 -6.38 3.65 -2.74
N LEU A 170 -6.38 2.32 -2.67
CA LEU A 170 -5.74 1.46 -3.67
C LEU A 170 -6.71 0.37 -4.10
N VAL A 171 -6.95 0.22 -5.39
CA VAL A 171 -7.82 -0.85 -5.91
C VAL A 171 -7.09 -2.19 -5.87
N GLY A 172 -7.72 -3.20 -5.26
CA GLY A 172 -7.34 -4.61 -5.34
C GLY A 172 -8.17 -5.33 -6.42
N PRO A 173 -7.67 -5.46 -7.66
CA PRO A 173 -8.51 -5.89 -8.78
C PRO A 173 -8.95 -7.37 -8.68
N TYR A 174 -8.09 -8.25 -8.15
CA TYR A 174 -8.41 -9.68 -8.00
C TYR A 174 -9.55 -9.88 -7.01
N ASP A 175 -9.46 -9.32 -5.81
CA ASP A 175 -10.51 -9.48 -4.80
C ASP A 175 -11.80 -8.76 -5.20
N LEU A 176 -11.71 -7.59 -5.89
CA LEU A 176 -12.90 -6.92 -6.40
C LEU A 176 -13.66 -7.83 -7.38
N SER A 177 -12.94 -8.41 -8.33
CA SER A 177 -13.52 -9.36 -9.28
C SER A 177 -14.08 -10.61 -8.56
N GLY A 178 -13.40 -11.08 -7.51
CA GLY A 178 -13.85 -12.20 -6.68
C GLY A 178 -15.16 -11.89 -5.93
N SER A 179 -15.31 -10.68 -5.39
CA SER A 179 -16.52 -10.23 -4.69
C SER A 179 -17.76 -10.18 -5.60
N LEU A 180 -17.55 -10.06 -6.91
CA LEU A 180 -18.59 -10.10 -7.94
C LEU A 180 -18.85 -11.53 -8.45
N GLY A 181 -18.17 -12.54 -7.91
CA GLY A 181 -18.25 -13.92 -8.38
C GLY A 181 -17.47 -14.18 -9.68
N LEU A 182 -16.56 -13.29 -10.06
CA LEU A 182 -15.85 -13.26 -11.34
C LEU A 182 -14.32 -13.24 -11.16
N PRO A 183 -13.72 -14.14 -10.34
CA PRO A 183 -12.31 -14.05 -9.95
C PRO A 183 -11.37 -14.03 -11.16
N GLY A 184 -10.60 -12.95 -11.29
CA GLY A 184 -9.62 -12.75 -12.36
C GLY A 184 -10.20 -12.34 -13.72
N GLN A 185 -11.53 -12.21 -13.86
CA GLN A 185 -12.18 -11.85 -15.11
C GLN A 185 -12.28 -10.32 -15.28
N PHE A 186 -11.13 -9.65 -15.35
CA PHE A 186 -11.05 -8.17 -15.37
C PHE A 186 -11.76 -7.51 -16.56
N ASP A 187 -11.98 -8.27 -17.63
CA ASP A 187 -12.66 -7.79 -18.83
C ASP A 187 -14.18 -7.88 -18.79
N HIS A 188 -14.74 -8.55 -17.78
CA HIS A 188 -16.18 -8.71 -17.62
C HIS A 188 -16.86 -7.34 -17.41
N PRO A 189 -18.02 -7.07 -18.04
CA PRO A 189 -18.74 -5.80 -17.92
C PRO A 189 -18.94 -5.35 -16.46
N ASP A 190 -19.43 -6.22 -15.58
CA ASP A 190 -19.66 -5.89 -14.17
C ASP A 190 -18.39 -5.43 -13.42
N VAL A 191 -17.23 -6.02 -13.73
CA VAL A 191 -15.95 -5.61 -13.13
C VAL A 191 -15.53 -4.25 -13.68
N LYS A 192 -15.72 -4.01 -14.99
CA LYS A 192 -15.44 -2.70 -15.62
C LYS A 192 -16.36 -1.61 -15.08
N ASP A 193 -17.63 -1.90 -14.87
CA ASP A 193 -18.61 -0.96 -14.33
C ASP A 193 -18.27 -0.59 -12.88
N ALA A 194 -17.90 -1.57 -12.05
CA ALA A 194 -17.41 -1.32 -10.69
C ALA A 194 -16.16 -0.43 -10.68
N LEU A 195 -15.17 -0.71 -11.54
CA LEU A 195 -13.97 0.12 -11.67
C LEU A 195 -14.30 1.54 -12.17
N GLN A 196 -15.23 1.67 -13.12
CA GLN A 196 -15.68 2.97 -13.63
C GLN A 196 -16.39 3.78 -12.53
N GLN A 197 -17.16 3.13 -11.65
CA GLN A 197 -17.78 3.78 -10.50
C GLN A 197 -16.72 4.28 -9.50
N VAL A 198 -15.68 3.47 -9.23
CA VAL A 198 -14.54 3.89 -8.41
C VAL A 198 -13.90 5.15 -8.98
N GLU A 199 -13.58 5.14 -10.28
CA GLU A 199 -12.94 6.28 -10.95
C GLU A 199 -13.83 7.53 -10.95
N THR A 200 -15.13 7.37 -11.18
CA THR A 200 -16.08 8.49 -11.20
C THR A 200 -16.20 9.13 -9.83
N THR A 201 -16.33 8.31 -8.78
CA THR A 201 -16.43 8.78 -7.39
C THR A 201 -15.13 9.44 -6.93
N ALA A 202 -13.97 8.83 -7.24
CA ALA A 202 -12.67 9.39 -6.89
C ALA A 202 -12.43 10.75 -7.54
N ARG A 203 -12.82 10.92 -8.81
CA ARG A 203 -12.77 12.23 -9.50
C ARG A 203 -13.72 13.25 -8.86
N LYS A 204 -14.96 12.85 -8.54
CA LYS A 204 -15.95 13.72 -7.86
C LYS A 204 -15.40 14.27 -6.54
N LEU A 205 -14.70 13.44 -5.76
CA LEU A 205 -14.18 13.80 -4.44
C LEU A 205 -12.78 14.42 -4.48
N ASN A 206 -12.14 14.48 -5.66
CA ASN A 206 -10.73 14.81 -5.79
C ASN A 206 -9.87 14.01 -4.79
N ALA A 207 -10.08 12.69 -4.74
CA ALA A 207 -9.34 11.80 -3.86
C ALA A 207 -8.05 11.29 -4.55
N LEU A 208 -7.02 10.97 -3.76
CA LEU A 208 -5.85 10.26 -4.27
C LEU A 208 -6.24 8.84 -4.69
N SER A 209 -6.19 8.59 -5.99
CA SER A 209 -6.50 7.29 -6.59
C SER A 209 -5.24 6.43 -6.73
N GLY A 210 -5.30 5.22 -6.19
CA GLY A 210 -4.27 4.21 -6.35
C GLY A 210 -4.77 2.91 -6.98
N PHE A 211 -3.84 2.15 -7.56
CA PHE A 211 -4.12 0.90 -8.25
C PHE A 211 -2.93 -0.05 -8.17
N HIS A 212 -3.18 -1.35 -7.95
CA HIS A 212 -2.15 -2.36 -8.10
C HIS A 212 -2.12 -2.91 -9.54
N VAL A 213 -1.08 -2.50 -10.29
CA VAL A 213 -0.78 -3.03 -11.63
C VAL A 213 0.10 -4.25 -11.48
N ILE A 214 -0.48 -5.44 -11.61
CA ILE A 214 0.20 -6.69 -11.22
C ILE A 214 1.26 -7.12 -12.23
N SER A 215 0.96 -7.02 -13.54
CA SER A 215 1.97 -7.27 -14.56
C SER A 215 3.16 -6.32 -14.39
N PRO A 216 4.41 -6.80 -14.50
CA PRO A 216 5.59 -5.94 -14.56
C PRO A 216 5.74 -5.21 -15.89
N ASP A 217 4.86 -5.45 -16.87
CA ASP A 217 4.82 -4.71 -18.12
C ASP A 217 4.53 -3.22 -17.91
N ILE A 218 5.09 -2.38 -18.80
CA ILE A 218 4.91 -0.92 -18.77
C ILE A 218 3.55 -0.45 -19.34
N PRO A 219 3.00 -1.01 -20.44
CA PRO A 219 1.75 -0.50 -21.01
C PRO A 219 0.56 -0.47 -20.03
N PRO A 220 0.30 -1.51 -19.21
CA PRO A 220 -0.77 -1.45 -18.20
C PRO A 220 -0.56 -0.33 -17.16
N LEU A 221 0.70 -0.05 -16.78
CA LEU A 221 1.03 1.04 -15.87
C LEU A 221 0.71 2.41 -16.50
N GLN A 222 1.12 2.60 -17.76
CA GLN A 222 0.84 3.83 -18.51
C GLN A 222 -0.67 4.08 -18.67
N GLU A 223 -1.45 3.04 -18.90
CA GLU A 223 -2.91 3.13 -18.97
C GLU A 223 -3.50 3.68 -17.66
N LYS A 224 -3.05 3.19 -16.50
CA LYS A 224 -3.54 3.70 -15.21
C LYS A 224 -3.10 5.14 -14.95
N ILE A 225 -1.88 5.52 -15.32
CA ILE A 225 -1.43 6.91 -15.22
C ILE A 225 -2.34 7.83 -16.05
N ALA A 226 -2.65 7.42 -17.29
CA ALA A 226 -3.53 8.16 -18.20
C ALA A 226 -4.97 8.30 -17.67
N LYS A 227 -5.46 7.28 -16.93
CA LYS A 227 -6.78 7.31 -16.25
C LYS A 227 -6.84 8.22 -15.03
N GLY A 228 -5.70 8.72 -14.56
CA GLY A 228 -5.60 9.67 -13.44
C GLY A 228 -5.14 9.07 -12.12
N TYR A 229 -4.74 7.79 -12.08
CA TYR A 229 -4.17 7.20 -10.88
C TYR A 229 -2.78 7.79 -10.59
N ARG A 230 -2.47 8.01 -9.31
CA ARG A 230 -1.24 8.68 -8.85
C ARG A 230 -0.50 7.94 -7.73
N PHE A 231 -1.14 6.95 -7.11
CA PHE A 231 -0.49 6.07 -6.13
C PHE A 231 -0.45 4.63 -6.67
N LEU A 232 0.58 4.30 -7.44
CA LEU A 232 0.61 3.05 -8.22
C LEU A 232 1.57 2.05 -7.60
N ALA A 233 1.06 0.85 -7.29
CA ALA A 233 1.92 -0.31 -7.06
C ALA A 233 2.17 -0.99 -8.41
N HIS A 234 3.43 -0.99 -8.87
CA HIS A 234 3.84 -1.67 -10.08
C HIS A 234 4.49 -3.01 -9.73
N SER A 235 3.78 -4.07 -10.05
CA SER A 235 4.14 -5.46 -9.83
C SER A 235 4.59 -5.77 -8.40
N LEU A 236 5.34 -6.87 -8.26
CA LEU A 236 5.84 -7.41 -7.01
C LEU A 236 7.14 -8.19 -7.27
N ASP A 237 7.99 -8.24 -6.25
CA ASP A 237 9.30 -8.91 -6.29
C ASP A 237 9.31 -10.29 -6.96
N ILE A 238 8.34 -11.15 -6.66
CA ILE A 238 8.25 -12.49 -7.24
C ILE A 238 7.97 -12.50 -8.74
N LEU A 239 7.21 -11.52 -9.27
CA LEU A 239 6.94 -11.42 -10.70
C LEU A 239 8.13 -10.82 -11.43
N PHE A 240 8.74 -9.75 -10.89
CA PHE A 240 9.97 -9.20 -11.44
C PHE A 240 11.08 -10.25 -11.56
N LEU A 241 11.33 -11.00 -10.47
CA LEU A 241 12.34 -12.06 -10.46
C LEU A 241 11.95 -13.22 -11.38
N GLY A 242 10.71 -13.70 -11.26
CA GLY A 242 10.24 -14.87 -11.99
C GLY A 242 10.23 -14.66 -13.51
N GLU A 243 9.77 -13.49 -13.97
CA GLU A 243 9.75 -13.17 -15.39
C GLU A 243 11.15 -12.98 -15.97
N ASN A 244 12.03 -12.26 -15.27
CA ASN A 244 13.40 -12.10 -15.73
C ASN A 244 14.09 -13.46 -15.91
N CYS A 245 13.98 -14.34 -14.91
CA CYS A 245 14.50 -15.72 -14.99
C CYS A 245 13.93 -16.50 -16.18
N ARG A 246 12.60 -16.45 -16.39
CA ARG A 246 11.95 -17.17 -17.50
C ARG A 246 12.38 -16.64 -18.86
N ASN A 247 12.40 -15.32 -19.03
CA ASN A 247 12.77 -14.67 -20.30
C ASN A 247 14.22 -14.99 -20.67
N THR A 248 15.14 -14.85 -19.71
CA THR A 248 16.56 -15.20 -19.91
C THR A 248 16.74 -16.67 -20.25
N ALA A 249 16.06 -17.59 -19.57
CA ALA A 249 16.13 -19.01 -19.87
C ALA A 249 15.54 -19.36 -21.26
N GLN A 250 14.49 -18.66 -21.68
CA GLN A 250 13.90 -18.85 -23.01
C GLN A 250 14.85 -18.41 -24.12
N SER A 251 15.56 -17.29 -23.96
CA SER A 251 16.58 -16.85 -24.93
C SER A 251 17.68 -17.89 -25.13
N TYR A 252 17.99 -18.71 -24.12
CA TYR A 252 18.99 -19.78 -24.27
C TYR A 252 18.51 -20.96 -25.11
N LYS A 253 17.19 -21.17 -25.23
CA LYS A 253 16.64 -22.23 -26.08
C LYS A 253 16.90 -21.98 -27.55
N GLU A 254 17.17 -20.73 -27.95
CA GLU A 254 17.55 -20.39 -29.32
C GLU A 254 18.96 -20.87 -29.67
N PHE A 255 19.79 -21.17 -28.67
CA PHE A 255 21.16 -21.67 -28.84
C PHE A 255 21.29 -23.20 -28.66
N LYS A 256 20.20 -23.91 -28.38
CA LYS A 256 20.18 -25.37 -28.16
C LYS A 256 19.30 -26.06 -29.18
#